data_AF-A0A2J6PSG9-F1
#
_entry.id   AF-A0A2J6PSG9-F1
#
_cell.length_a   1.000
_cell.length_b   1.000
_cell.length_c   1.000
_cell.angle_alpha   90.00
_cell.angle_beta   90.00
_cell.angle_gamma   90.00
#
_symmetry.space_group_name_H-M   'P 1'
#
loop_
_entity.id
_entity.type
_entity.pdbx_description
1 polymer ?
#
loop_
_entity_poly.entity_id
_entity_poly.type
_entity_poly.pdbx_seq_one_letter_code
_entity_poly.pdbx_strand_id
1 'polypeptide(L)'
;MSSKSIPQPPNHKQTSTPAEPSTFLFVNDTVGAGGPSSYKHGNRHDVRAHVRKVNAKQFGITHKHPRKRSETLPTYAPLTKKDAETRSSKEVEHDEDCSLSVSRTDQRLSPNTIFSSKDRTLVKITDSHCTTLLQSTNSSRRTEKQPELPLYCKACGALLNKIKLKQRLPSNETALAPMKSHWEKSSLVELFGASRSDPFSALPMQEMSVHAQELLDHAITHALSGLWPDPAPRGEPNPLSKAWFSSSLCMPLLFHALVYSGSNHLDYMRYSNIFPNATKPLSHKLIVIQKLNEALSDPKQATRDEVILAILILASQEVFMIKKGRRNPFNSPLQSLGWLNVYGNFKFVPQHTKAVADIVTMRGGLETIELHGLADIIASGDVLSATNSITKPGWPKLRRHGDLITTMRVWAISPPWPLIQVQASAFWLLKSYGITDAMLEVFDSIGALTLAIDVHLQGKPCGQHLGTIHRTRTAIQHTLLSLPTQDELHPRTEEKEIENNVYECCRLSALIFGVAVVYPVPNSYNVLQDLVKRLQIALVILDIETCGLQLDGVLLWILVLGGIAALDKPERVLFASQLSKLARKIRISNWGAVEDTLESFLWLESACGQGGRMLWDEAMAGSWS
;
A
#
# COMPACT_ATOMS: atom_id res chain seq x y z
N MET A 1 -53.88 -2.89 63.26
CA MET A 1 -53.68 -3.59 61.97
C MET A 1 -52.19 -3.62 61.65
N SER A 2 -51.79 -4.44 60.67
CA SER A 2 -50.42 -4.73 60.22
C SER A 2 -49.53 -3.48 60.05
N SER A 3 -48.33 -3.45 60.65
CA SER A 3 -47.02 -3.85 60.06
C SER A 3 -46.36 -2.78 59.18
N LYS A 4 -45.03 -2.56 59.16
CA LYS A 4 -43.89 -3.29 59.76
C LYS A 4 -42.92 -2.31 60.46
N SER A 5 -42.12 -2.82 61.40
CA SER A 5 -41.10 -2.08 62.15
C SER A 5 -39.70 -2.12 61.50
N ILE A 6 -38.94 -1.04 61.66
CA ILE A 6 -37.50 -0.96 61.38
C ILE A 6 -36.71 -1.37 62.63
N PRO A 7 -35.61 -2.11 62.48
CA PRO A 7 -34.43 -1.92 63.33
C PRO A 7 -33.09 -1.85 62.54
N GLN A 8 -32.08 -1.23 63.17
CA GLN A 8 -30.70 -1.14 62.67
C GLN A 8 -29.85 -2.38 63.05
N PRO A 9 -28.61 -2.53 62.53
CA PRO A 9 -27.94 -3.84 62.41
C PRO A 9 -26.99 -4.21 63.56
N PRO A 10 -26.58 -5.51 63.64
CA PRO A 10 -25.41 -5.95 64.39
C PRO A 10 -24.15 -6.07 63.52
N ASN A 11 -22.98 -5.77 64.10
CA ASN A 11 -21.65 -5.99 63.50
C ASN A 11 -21.34 -7.48 63.30
N HIS A 12 -20.62 -7.83 62.22
CA HIS A 12 -19.79 -9.04 62.21
C HIS A 12 -18.45 -8.87 61.46
N LYS A 13 -17.39 -8.75 62.26
CA LYS A 13 -15.96 -9.10 62.03
C LYS A 13 -15.43 -9.11 60.59
N GLN A 14 -14.51 -8.18 60.31
CA GLN A 14 -13.51 -8.37 59.26
C GLN A 14 -12.62 -9.58 59.59
N THR A 15 -12.48 -10.51 58.66
CA THR A 15 -11.39 -11.50 58.62
C THR A 15 -10.58 -11.26 57.34
N SER A 16 -9.35 -10.75 57.49
CA SER A 16 -8.46 -10.46 56.37
C SER A 16 -7.87 -11.73 55.78
N THR A 17 -8.39 -12.19 54.65
CA THR A 17 -7.66 -13.11 53.76
C THR A 17 -6.57 -12.34 53.00
N PRO A 18 -5.38 -12.92 52.77
CA PRO A 18 -4.39 -12.34 51.86
C PRO A 18 -4.97 -12.21 50.45
N ALA A 19 -4.57 -11.18 49.70
CA ALA A 19 -4.91 -11.08 48.30
C ALA A 19 -4.13 -12.13 47.50
N GLU A 20 -4.83 -13.02 46.79
CA GLU A 20 -4.22 -13.90 45.80
C GLU A 20 -3.63 -13.07 44.65
N PRO A 21 -2.45 -13.43 44.10
CA PRO A 21 -1.89 -12.74 42.95
C PRO A 21 -2.82 -12.93 41.74
N SER A 22 -3.34 -11.81 41.21
CA SER A 22 -4.30 -11.78 40.09
C SER A 22 -3.69 -12.44 38.85
N THR A 23 -4.01 -13.72 38.65
CA THR A 23 -3.38 -14.55 37.63
C THR A 23 -3.97 -14.19 36.27
N PHE A 24 -3.22 -13.42 35.47
CA PHE A 24 -3.55 -13.06 34.10
C PHE A 24 -3.54 -14.32 33.21
N LEU A 25 -4.66 -15.02 33.17
CA LEU A 25 -4.87 -16.18 32.30
C LEU A 25 -4.97 -15.73 30.84
N PHE A 26 -3.88 -15.89 30.10
CA PHE A 26 -3.87 -15.77 28.64
C PHE A 26 -4.76 -16.87 28.03
N VAL A 27 -5.87 -16.46 27.41
CA VAL A 27 -6.88 -17.37 26.86
C VAL A 27 -6.49 -17.75 25.44
N ASN A 28 -6.11 -19.01 25.23
CA ASN A 28 -5.82 -19.54 23.91
C ASN A 28 -7.12 -19.83 23.13
N ASP A 29 -7.60 -18.84 22.38
CA ASP A 29 -8.98 -18.73 21.86
C ASP A 29 -9.29 -19.71 20.69
N THR A 30 -8.33 -20.57 20.32
CA THR A 30 -8.38 -21.41 19.11
C THR A 30 -9.36 -22.59 19.17
N VAL A 31 -10.02 -22.83 20.30
CA VAL A 31 -10.90 -23.99 20.53
C VAL A 31 -12.16 -23.97 19.64
N GLY A 32 -12.62 -22.80 19.19
CA GLY A 32 -13.82 -22.65 18.36
C GLY A 32 -13.59 -22.63 16.84
N ALA A 33 -12.33 -22.69 16.35
CA ALA A 33 -11.97 -22.26 15.00
C ALA A 33 -11.81 -23.37 13.94
N GLY A 34 -12.59 -24.45 14.04
CA GLY A 34 -12.64 -25.53 13.05
C GLY A 34 -11.61 -26.65 13.25
N GLY A 35 -11.87 -27.81 12.63
CA GLY A 35 -11.04 -29.01 12.77
C GLY A 35 -9.64 -28.86 12.14
N PRO A 36 -8.67 -29.71 12.54
CA PRO A 36 -7.26 -29.53 12.19
C PRO A 36 -7.00 -29.65 10.68
N SER A 37 -6.79 -28.51 10.01
CA SER A 37 -6.30 -28.49 8.63
C SER A 37 -4.87 -29.02 8.59
N SER A 38 -4.69 -30.25 8.10
CA SER A 38 -3.38 -30.92 8.09
C SER A 38 -2.31 -30.07 7.40
N TYR A 39 -1.23 -29.75 8.13
CA TYR A 39 -0.03 -29.13 7.55
C TYR A 39 0.57 -30.07 6.48
N LYS A 40 0.67 -29.59 5.23
CA LYS A 40 1.21 -30.35 4.09
C LYS A 40 2.39 -29.60 3.50
N HIS A 41 3.55 -30.26 3.38
CA HIS A 41 4.72 -29.69 2.72
C HIS A 41 4.45 -29.49 1.22
N GLY A 42 4.21 -28.24 0.81
CA GLY A 42 4.16 -27.84 -0.59
C GLY A 42 5.52 -27.94 -1.29
N ASN A 43 5.50 -28.17 -2.61
CA ASN A 43 6.72 -28.30 -3.41
C ASN A 43 7.52 -26.97 -3.42
N ARG A 44 8.86 -27.07 -3.34
CA ARG A 44 9.78 -25.94 -3.28
C ARG A 44 9.69 -25.00 -4.50
N HIS A 45 9.25 -25.50 -5.65
CA HIS A 45 8.97 -24.65 -6.83
C HIS A 45 7.69 -23.83 -6.68
N ASP A 46 6.60 -24.44 -6.23
CA ASP A 46 5.31 -23.75 -6.04
C ASP A 46 5.42 -22.68 -4.95
N VAL A 47 6.09 -23.00 -3.85
CA VAL A 47 6.43 -22.04 -2.79
C VAL A 47 7.22 -20.85 -3.33
N ARG A 48 8.27 -21.07 -4.14
CA ARG A 48 9.06 -19.98 -4.75
C ARG A 48 8.25 -19.13 -5.73
N ALA A 49 7.34 -19.74 -6.50
CA ALA A 49 6.43 -19.01 -7.38
C ALA A 49 5.40 -18.20 -6.58
N HIS A 50 4.89 -18.75 -5.47
CA HIS A 50 3.94 -18.10 -4.58
C HIS A 50 4.55 -16.89 -3.87
N VAL A 51 5.72 -17.02 -3.23
CA VAL A 51 6.46 -15.92 -2.60
C VAL A 51 6.68 -14.76 -3.57
N ARG A 52 7.11 -15.05 -4.81
CA ARG A 52 7.26 -14.04 -5.87
C ARG A 52 5.95 -13.34 -6.22
N LYS A 53 4.85 -14.09 -6.33
CA LYS A 53 3.51 -13.55 -6.62
C LYS A 53 2.99 -12.65 -5.50
N VAL A 54 3.26 -12.98 -4.24
CA VAL A 54 2.86 -12.16 -3.09
C VAL A 54 3.72 -10.89 -2.99
N ASN A 55 5.05 -10.99 -3.13
CA ASN A 55 5.93 -9.81 -3.15
C ASN A 55 5.62 -8.87 -4.34
N ALA A 56 5.31 -9.41 -5.52
CA ALA A 56 4.92 -8.60 -6.67
C ALA A 56 3.62 -7.81 -6.42
N LYS A 57 2.64 -8.40 -5.72
CA LYS A 57 1.47 -7.68 -5.23
C LYS A 57 1.83 -6.61 -4.19
N GLN A 58 2.72 -6.92 -3.25
CA GLN A 58 3.11 -6.03 -2.15
C GLN A 58 3.69 -4.70 -2.61
N PHE A 59 4.52 -4.74 -3.65
CA PHE A 59 5.27 -3.58 -4.13
C PHE A 59 4.77 -3.05 -5.48
N GLY A 60 3.58 -3.47 -5.94
CA GLY A 60 2.99 -3.04 -7.22
C GLY A 60 3.76 -3.48 -8.47
N ILE A 61 4.74 -4.39 -8.35
CA ILE A 61 5.69 -4.72 -9.42
C ILE A 61 5.01 -5.59 -10.49
N THR A 62 4.48 -4.95 -11.53
CA THR A 62 4.03 -5.61 -12.75
C THR A 62 5.24 -6.10 -13.57
N HIS A 63 5.78 -7.25 -13.21
CA HIS A 63 6.70 -7.97 -14.10
C HIS A 63 5.99 -8.23 -15.44
N LYS A 64 6.51 -7.64 -16.53
CA LYS A 64 6.10 -7.99 -17.90
C LYS A 64 6.17 -9.51 -18.02
N HIS A 65 5.04 -10.15 -18.34
CA HIS A 65 4.98 -11.61 -18.45
C HIS A 65 6.09 -12.12 -19.38
N PRO A 66 6.88 -13.14 -18.99
CA PRO A 66 7.74 -13.81 -19.95
C PRO A 66 6.85 -14.32 -21.08
N ARG A 67 7.19 -13.97 -22.33
CA ARG A 67 6.47 -14.45 -23.51
C ARG A 67 6.34 -15.98 -23.39
N LYS A 68 5.11 -16.50 -23.46
CA LYS A 68 4.89 -17.95 -23.53
C LYS A 68 5.70 -18.48 -24.70
N ARG A 69 6.77 -19.23 -24.42
CA ARG A 69 7.52 -19.96 -25.44
C ARG A 69 6.62 -21.12 -25.87
N SER A 70 5.98 -20.98 -27.03
CA SER A 70 5.19 -22.05 -27.61
C SER A 70 6.12 -23.20 -27.99
N GLU A 71 6.03 -24.32 -27.27
CA GLU A 71 6.72 -25.56 -27.62
C GLU A 71 6.00 -26.26 -28.77
N THR A 72 6.04 -25.61 -29.93
CA THR A 72 5.69 -26.18 -31.23
C THR A 72 6.99 -26.39 -31.98
N LEU A 73 7.55 -27.59 -31.89
CA LEU A 73 8.70 -28.02 -32.68
C LEU A 73 8.36 -27.89 -34.18
N PRO A 74 9.09 -27.09 -34.97
CA PRO A 74 8.83 -26.98 -36.40
C PRO A 74 9.28 -28.27 -37.09
N THR A 75 8.34 -29.04 -37.63
CA THR A 75 8.65 -30.07 -38.63
C THR A 75 9.15 -29.39 -39.90
N TYR A 76 10.35 -29.77 -40.35
CA TYR A 76 10.96 -29.18 -41.53
C TYR A 76 10.27 -29.65 -42.82
N ALA A 77 9.80 -28.70 -43.63
CA ALA A 77 9.48 -28.89 -45.05
C ALA A 77 10.53 -28.15 -45.91
N PRO A 78 10.98 -28.72 -47.04
CA PRO A 78 12.13 -28.18 -47.77
C PRO A 78 11.79 -26.99 -48.69
N LEU A 79 12.67 -25.99 -48.65
CA LEU A 79 13.05 -25.06 -49.72
C LEU A 79 11.95 -24.43 -50.60
N THR A 80 11.73 -23.14 -50.40
CA THR A 80 11.57 -22.19 -51.52
C THR A 80 12.36 -20.91 -51.21
N LYS A 81 12.86 -20.25 -52.25
CA LYS A 81 13.65 -19.00 -52.14
C LYS A 81 12.74 -17.76 -52.22
N LYS A 82 13.37 -16.61 -51.94
CA LYS A 82 12.91 -15.22 -52.04
C LYS A 82 12.43 -14.58 -50.74
N ASP A 83 12.77 -13.33 -50.44
CA ASP A 83 13.95 -12.52 -50.84
C ASP A 83 14.17 -11.49 -49.71
N ALA A 84 15.38 -10.95 -49.57
CA ALA A 84 15.68 -9.95 -48.54
C ALA A 84 15.74 -8.54 -49.13
N GLU A 85 15.05 -7.58 -48.51
CA GLU A 85 15.43 -6.16 -48.60
C GLU A 85 15.84 -5.64 -47.23
N THR A 86 17.14 -5.40 -47.10
CA THR A 86 17.75 -4.68 -45.98
C THR A 86 17.56 -3.17 -46.21
N ARG A 87 17.27 -2.39 -45.16
CA ARG A 87 17.51 -0.95 -45.19
C ARG A 87 18.55 -0.55 -44.14
N SER A 88 19.67 -0.03 -44.63
CA SER A 88 20.82 0.38 -43.82
C SER A 88 20.49 1.55 -42.90
N SER A 89 20.93 1.46 -41.64
CA SER A 89 21.12 2.61 -40.75
C SER A 89 22.46 3.27 -41.04
N LYS A 90 22.49 4.60 -41.15
CA LYS A 90 23.74 5.37 -41.35
C LYS A 90 24.74 5.08 -40.23
N GLU A 91 26.01 4.86 -40.58
CA GLU A 91 27.12 5.01 -39.64
C GLU A 91 27.13 6.46 -39.10
N VAL A 92 27.39 6.65 -37.81
CA VAL A 92 27.59 7.98 -37.19
C VAL A 92 29.06 8.08 -36.86
N GLU A 93 29.74 9.07 -37.45
CA GLU A 93 31.16 9.29 -37.24
C GLU A 93 31.44 9.85 -35.84
N HIS A 94 32.56 9.43 -35.25
CA HIS A 94 32.99 9.86 -33.92
C HIS A 94 33.88 11.13 -34.01
N ASP A 95 33.87 11.95 -32.95
CA ASP A 95 34.82 13.06 -32.79
C ASP A 95 36.28 12.54 -32.78
N GLU A 96 37.25 13.25 -33.41
CA GLU A 96 38.61 12.71 -33.65
C GLU A 96 39.41 12.33 -32.38
N ASP A 97 39.19 13.03 -31.26
CA ASP A 97 39.81 12.74 -29.95
C ASP A 97 39.08 11.60 -29.17
N CYS A 98 38.13 10.90 -29.80
CA CYS A 98 37.40 9.79 -29.18
C CYS A 98 38.26 8.53 -29.11
N SER A 99 38.43 7.94 -27.93
CA SER A 99 39.21 6.72 -27.68
C SER A 99 38.65 5.41 -28.30
N LEU A 100 37.75 5.52 -29.29
CA LEU A 100 37.09 4.42 -30.01
C LEU A 100 37.17 4.58 -31.54
N SER A 101 37.65 5.72 -32.07
CA SER A 101 37.82 5.93 -33.52
C SER A 101 39.11 5.29 -34.04
N VAL A 102 39.06 3.99 -34.32
CA VAL A 102 40.09 3.28 -35.09
C VAL A 102 39.67 3.22 -36.56
N SER A 103 40.39 3.93 -37.42
CA SER A 103 40.10 4.04 -38.84
C SER A 103 40.36 2.73 -39.61
N ARG A 104 39.54 2.48 -40.65
CA ARG A 104 39.74 1.38 -41.61
C ARG A 104 41.03 1.61 -42.42
N THR A 105 41.81 0.55 -42.64
CA THR A 105 42.87 0.53 -43.67
C THR A 105 42.61 -0.64 -44.61
N ASP A 106 42.25 -0.34 -45.86
CA ASP A 106 41.93 -1.36 -46.87
C ASP A 106 43.18 -2.05 -47.44
N GLN A 107 43.04 -3.33 -47.81
CA GLN A 107 43.74 -3.90 -48.96
C GLN A 107 42.74 -4.59 -49.89
N ARG A 108 42.86 -4.31 -51.18
CA ARG A 108 42.03 -4.86 -52.29
C ARG A 108 42.46 -6.31 -52.57
N LEU A 109 41.65 -7.19 -53.16
CA LEU A 109 41.11 -7.25 -54.54
C LEU A 109 40.03 -8.39 -54.57
N SER A 110 39.10 -8.56 -55.52
CA SER A 110 38.80 -7.95 -56.83
C SER A 110 37.29 -8.11 -57.18
N PRO A 111 36.74 -7.53 -58.28
CA PRO A 111 35.29 -7.27 -58.44
C PRO A 111 34.52 -8.19 -59.43
N ASN A 112 33.17 -8.19 -59.35
CA ASN A 112 32.27 -7.72 -60.44
C ASN A 112 30.72 -7.93 -60.19
N THR A 113 29.96 -6.80 -60.18
CA THR A 113 28.71 -6.48 -60.94
C THR A 113 27.47 -7.43 -60.91
N ILE A 114 26.19 -7.05 -60.74
CA ILE A 114 25.29 -6.07 -61.46
C ILE A 114 24.00 -5.73 -60.65
N PHE A 115 23.50 -4.46 -60.73
CA PHE A 115 22.13 -3.86 -60.52
C PHE A 115 21.14 -4.35 -59.42
N SER A 116 20.27 -3.58 -58.70
CA SER A 116 19.82 -2.15 -58.61
C SER A 116 18.40 -1.78 -59.12
N SER A 117 17.45 -1.43 -58.22
CA SER A 117 16.22 -0.57 -58.38
C SER A 117 15.38 -0.52 -57.07
N LYS A 118 15.26 0.61 -56.31
CA LYS A 118 14.13 1.60 -56.25
C LYS A 118 12.73 1.04 -55.94
N ASP A 119 11.81 1.67 -55.18
CA ASP A 119 11.66 2.97 -54.45
C ASP A 119 10.46 2.77 -53.45
N ARG A 120 10.10 3.55 -52.41
CA ARG A 120 9.88 5.01 -52.29
C ARG A 120 9.64 5.42 -50.81
N THR A 121 9.26 6.69 -50.52
CA THR A 121 9.12 7.26 -49.14
C THR A 121 8.06 8.39 -49.07
N LEU A 122 7.47 8.68 -47.89
CA LEU A 122 7.03 10.00 -47.29
C LEU A 122 6.15 9.71 -46.01
N VAL A 123 6.11 10.40 -44.84
CA VAL A 123 6.40 11.80 -44.36
C VAL A 123 5.15 12.72 -44.53
N LYS A 124 4.60 13.51 -43.56
CA LYS A 124 5.18 14.54 -42.62
C LYS A 124 4.19 15.04 -41.50
N ILE A 125 4.71 15.40 -40.30
CA ILE A 125 4.62 16.68 -39.50
C ILE A 125 3.31 17.44 -39.13
N THR A 126 3.27 17.98 -37.90
CA THR A 126 3.05 19.44 -37.59
C THR A 126 3.53 19.85 -36.18
N ASP A 127 4.02 21.09 -36.04
CA ASP A 127 4.57 21.72 -34.81
C ASP A 127 3.87 23.05 -34.46
N SER A 128 3.96 23.53 -33.21
CA SER A 128 4.04 24.96 -32.81
C SER A 128 4.20 25.06 -31.27
N HIS A 129 5.01 25.91 -30.62
CA HIS A 129 5.53 27.30 -30.79
C HIS A 129 4.66 28.44 -30.21
N CYS A 130 5.14 29.07 -29.12
CA CYS A 130 5.15 30.54 -28.95
C CYS A 130 6.16 31.00 -27.86
N THR A 131 6.32 32.32 -27.64
CA THR A 131 7.56 32.94 -27.09
C THR A 131 7.33 34.24 -26.29
N THR A 132 8.05 34.47 -25.16
CA THR A 132 8.21 35.77 -24.41
C THR A 132 9.30 35.63 -23.31
N LEU A 133 9.89 36.67 -22.66
CA LEU A 133 10.47 37.98 -23.06
C LEU A 133 11.14 38.66 -21.81
N LEU A 134 11.85 39.81 -21.98
CA LEU A 134 12.35 40.78 -20.93
C LEU A 134 13.46 40.32 -19.93
N GLN A 135 14.34 41.18 -19.35
CA GLN A 135 15.04 42.42 -19.81
C GLN A 135 16.19 42.87 -18.84
N SER A 136 17.38 43.26 -19.34
CA SER A 136 18.41 44.13 -18.67
C SER A 136 19.12 43.59 -17.39
N THR A 137 20.22 44.13 -16.79
CA THR A 137 21.17 45.27 -17.05
C THR A 137 22.64 44.91 -16.69
N ASN A 138 23.57 45.79 -17.11
CA ASN A 138 25.05 45.82 -16.97
C ASN A 138 25.79 45.36 -15.68
N SER A 139 27.02 44.87 -15.94
CA SER A 139 28.30 45.09 -15.19
C SER A 139 28.45 44.75 -13.70
N SER A 140 29.42 43.87 -13.39
CA SER A 140 30.79 44.30 -13.02
C SER A 140 31.81 43.14 -13.03
N ARG A 141 33.11 43.43 -12.93
CA ARG A 141 34.19 42.41 -12.84
C ARG A 141 34.45 41.98 -11.40
N ARG A 142 34.49 40.67 -11.14
CA ARG A 142 35.57 40.03 -10.35
C ARG A 142 35.68 38.54 -10.65
N THR A 143 36.84 37.97 -10.35
CA THR A 143 37.28 36.65 -10.81
C THR A 143 37.15 35.58 -9.73
N GLU A 144 36.43 34.51 -10.02
CA GLU A 144 36.59 33.20 -9.36
C GLU A 144 36.66 32.10 -10.42
N LYS A 145 37.42 31.04 -10.13
CA LYS A 145 37.67 29.93 -11.08
C LYS A 145 36.59 28.86 -10.90
N GLN A 146 35.78 28.62 -11.93
CA GLN A 146 35.02 27.38 -12.03
C GLN A 146 35.93 26.22 -12.46
N PRO A 147 35.69 24.97 -12.00
CA PRO A 147 36.31 23.79 -12.56
C PRO A 147 35.75 23.50 -13.96
N GLU A 148 36.60 23.09 -14.90
CA GLU A 148 36.17 22.73 -16.25
C GLU A 148 35.29 21.47 -16.23
N LEU A 149 34.11 21.54 -16.84
CA LEU A 149 33.23 20.39 -17.05
C LEU A 149 33.81 19.46 -18.14
N PRO A 150 33.81 18.13 -17.94
CA PRO A 150 34.28 17.18 -18.94
C PRO A 150 33.44 17.21 -20.22
N LEU A 151 34.12 17.10 -21.36
CA LEU A 151 33.50 16.98 -22.68
C LEU A 151 33.41 15.51 -23.13
N TYR A 152 32.30 15.17 -23.77
CA TYR A 152 31.97 13.82 -24.20
C TYR A 152 31.68 13.78 -25.71
N CYS A 153 32.13 12.71 -26.37
CA CYS A 153 31.90 12.42 -27.79
C CYS A 153 30.40 12.28 -28.07
N LYS A 154 29.89 12.98 -29.09
CA LYS A 154 28.44 13.04 -29.36
C LYS A 154 27.87 11.78 -30.00
N ALA A 155 28.72 10.91 -30.55
CA ALA A 155 28.31 9.64 -31.15
C ALA A 155 28.10 8.51 -30.12
N CYS A 156 28.87 8.49 -29.03
CA CYS A 156 28.89 7.37 -28.08
C CYS A 156 28.93 7.72 -26.59
N GLY A 157 29.07 9.00 -26.21
CA GLY A 157 29.14 9.44 -24.82
C GLY A 157 30.48 9.16 -24.12
N ALA A 158 31.52 8.75 -24.83
CA ALA A 158 32.86 8.55 -24.26
C ALA A 158 33.57 9.89 -23.96
N LEU A 159 34.44 9.91 -22.94
CA LEU A 159 35.24 11.08 -22.57
C LEU A 159 36.32 11.39 -23.62
N LEU A 160 36.51 12.67 -23.98
CA LEU A 160 37.59 13.09 -24.89
C LEU A 160 38.91 13.28 -24.12
N ASN A 161 39.99 12.63 -24.57
CA ASN A 161 41.24 12.48 -23.80
C ASN A 161 42.33 13.50 -24.16
N LYS A 162 42.73 14.35 -23.22
CA LYS A 162 43.97 15.16 -23.32
C LYS A 162 45.11 14.50 -22.54
N ILE A 163 46.21 14.12 -23.21
CA ILE A 163 47.35 13.41 -22.59
C ILE A 163 48.68 14.10 -22.90
N LYS A 164 49.49 14.35 -21.86
CA LYS A 164 50.97 14.35 -21.94
C LYS A 164 51.59 13.76 -20.66
N LEU A 165 52.21 12.58 -20.81
CA LEU A 165 53.63 12.24 -20.51
C LEU A 165 54.16 12.52 -19.07
N LYS A 166 54.98 11.68 -18.40
CA LYS A 166 55.87 10.53 -18.76
C LYS A 166 56.28 9.82 -17.41
N GLN A 167 57.03 8.70 -17.23
CA GLN A 167 58.03 7.90 -17.99
C GLN A 167 58.08 6.41 -17.52
N ARG A 168 58.76 5.54 -18.31
CA ARG A 168 59.61 4.34 -17.98
C ARG A 168 59.08 3.23 -17.02
N LEU A 169 58.89 1.94 -17.41
CA LEU A 169 59.79 0.88 -18.02
C LEU A 169 60.78 0.22 -17.03
N PRO A 170 61.17 -1.09 -17.14
CA PRO A 170 60.96 -2.13 -18.20
C PRO A 170 60.12 -3.40 -17.74
N SER A 171 59.40 -4.16 -18.59
CA SER A 171 59.74 -5.41 -19.39
C SER A 171 60.39 -6.58 -18.60
N ASN A 172 60.03 -7.88 -18.75
CA ASN A 172 59.66 -8.63 -19.98
C ASN A 172 58.84 -9.95 -19.74
N GLU A 173 58.29 -10.54 -20.82
CA GLU A 173 57.81 -11.96 -20.99
C GLU A 173 56.59 -12.46 -20.16
N THR A 174 55.79 -13.47 -20.57
CA THR A 174 55.77 -14.38 -21.75
C THR A 174 54.35 -14.49 -22.39
N ALA A 175 54.11 -15.38 -23.38
CA ALA A 175 52.97 -15.28 -24.30
C ALA A 175 51.78 -16.27 -24.10
N LEU A 176 50.56 -15.75 -24.33
CA LEU A 176 49.37 -16.35 -24.96
C LEU A 176 48.92 -17.80 -24.65
N ALA A 177 47.75 -17.91 -23.99
CA ALA A 177 46.78 -19.00 -24.15
C ALA A 177 45.34 -18.41 -24.14
N PRO A 178 44.32 -19.04 -24.76
CA PRO A 178 43.10 -18.32 -25.15
C PRO A 178 42.10 -18.10 -24.01
N MET A 179 41.66 -16.85 -23.84
CA MET A 179 40.58 -16.47 -22.93
C MET A 179 39.23 -16.96 -23.47
N LYS A 180 38.81 -18.16 -23.03
CA LYS A 180 37.43 -18.60 -23.17
C LYS A 180 36.52 -17.58 -22.49
N SER A 181 35.43 -17.19 -23.16
CA SER A 181 34.39 -16.35 -22.57
C SER A 181 33.63 -17.12 -21.48
N HIS A 182 34.22 -17.13 -20.28
CA HIS A 182 33.44 -17.34 -19.08
C HIS A 182 32.38 -16.25 -19.02
N TRP A 183 31.14 -16.66 -19.22
CA TRP A 183 30.04 -16.02 -18.54
C TRP A 183 30.39 -16.10 -17.04
N GLU A 184 30.75 -14.98 -16.43
CA GLU A 184 30.75 -14.94 -14.98
C GLU A 184 29.30 -14.95 -14.54
N LYS A 185 28.84 -16.10 -14.01
CA LYS A 185 27.74 -16.07 -13.06
C LYS A 185 28.27 -15.28 -11.86
N SER A 186 28.01 -13.97 -11.84
CA SER A 186 28.14 -13.15 -10.63
C SER A 186 27.46 -13.93 -9.51
N SER A 187 28.24 -14.41 -8.54
CA SER A 187 27.73 -15.49 -7.72
C SER A 187 26.66 -14.94 -6.80
N LEU A 188 25.56 -15.69 -6.60
CA LEU A 188 24.54 -15.34 -5.61
C LEU A 188 25.02 -15.55 -4.16
N VAL A 189 26.35 -15.56 -3.96
CA VAL A 189 27.10 -15.65 -2.71
C VAL A 189 27.81 -14.32 -2.42
N GLU A 190 28.26 -13.58 -3.43
CA GLU A 190 28.91 -12.26 -3.25
C GLU A 190 28.00 -11.20 -2.62
N LEU A 191 26.67 -11.34 -2.73
CA LEU A 191 25.69 -10.47 -2.07
C LEU A 191 25.25 -10.99 -0.68
N PHE A 192 25.73 -12.15 -0.25
CA PHE A 192 25.41 -12.76 1.04
C PHE A 192 26.66 -13.39 1.66
N GLY A 193 27.43 -12.58 2.40
CA GLY A 193 28.59 -13.03 3.16
C GLY A 193 28.28 -14.23 4.08
N ALA A 194 29.29 -15.06 4.32
CA ALA A 194 29.16 -16.40 4.92
C ALA A 194 28.81 -16.44 6.43
N SER A 195 28.11 -15.43 6.95
CA SER A 195 27.73 -15.31 8.37
C SER A 195 26.22 -15.06 8.53
N ARG A 196 25.41 -16.07 8.17
CA ARG A 196 24.01 -16.18 8.65
C ARG A 196 23.91 -16.82 10.03
N SER A 197 25.02 -17.37 10.52
CA SER A 197 25.31 -17.53 11.94
C SER A 197 25.63 -16.17 12.56
N ASP A 198 25.12 -15.91 13.76
CA ASP A 198 25.66 -14.90 14.67
C ASP A 198 27.05 -15.36 15.16
N PRO A 199 28.14 -14.65 14.84
CA PRO A 199 29.50 -15.05 15.20
C PRO A 199 29.91 -14.58 16.61
N PHE A 200 29.06 -13.82 17.30
CA PHE A 200 29.34 -13.22 18.61
C PHE A 200 28.48 -13.80 19.75
N SER A 201 27.49 -14.64 19.44
CA SER A 201 26.50 -15.15 20.39
C SER A 201 25.76 -14.03 21.15
N ALA A 202 25.47 -12.94 20.43
CA ALA A 202 24.74 -11.78 20.92
C ALA A 202 23.21 -11.96 20.89
N LEU A 203 22.70 -12.98 20.17
CA LEU A 203 21.28 -13.31 20.17
C LEU A 203 20.87 -14.01 21.48
N PRO A 204 19.71 -13.68 22.09
CA PRO A 204 19.31 -14.14 23.42
C PRO A 204 18.79 -15.60 23.48
N MET A 205 19.57 -16.55 22.98
CA MET A 205 19.32 -18.00 23.08
C MET A 205 20.62 -18.76 23.33
N GLN A 206 20.61 -19.65 24.32
CA GLN A 206 21.79 -20.40 24.76
C GLN A 206 22.22 -21.50 23.76
N GLU A 207 21.26 -22.07 23.03
CA GLU A 207 21.49 -22.83 21.79
C GLU A 207 20.50 -22.33 20.72
N MET A 208 21.01 -21.85 19.58
CA MET A 208 20.16 -21.48 18.46
C MET A 208 19.97 -22.64 17.48
N SER A 209 18.71 -23.04 17.27
CA SER A 209 18.38 -23.75 16.04
C SER A 209 18.58 -22.80 14.84
N VAL A 210 19.23 -23.29 13.78
CA VAL A 210 19.40 -22.57 12.50
C VAL A 210 18.06 -22.06 11.93
N HIS A 211 16.96 -22.74 12.29
CA HIS A 211 15.62 -22.33 11.89
C HIS A 211 15.11 -21.08 12.61
N ALA A 212 15.47 -20.84 13.88
CA ALA A 212 15.13 -19.59 14.57
C ALA A 212 15.81 -18.38 13.91
N GLN A 213 17.05 -18.56 13.44
CA GLN A 213 17.77 -17.56 12.63
C GLN A 213 17.10 -17.33 11.26
N GLU A 214 16.67 -18.40 10.56
CA GLU A 214 15.88 -18.29 9.31
C GLU A 214 14.58 -17.48 9.51
N LEU A 215 13.85 -17.74 10.60
CA LEU A 215 12.60 -17.07 10.93
C LEU A 215 12.81 -15.60 11.32
N LEU A 216 13.87 -15.29 12.06
CA LEU A 216 14.19 -13.92 12.47
C LEU A 216 14.67 -13.06 11.28
N ASP A 217 15.54 -13.59 10.41
CA ASP A 217 15.90 -12.93 9.14
C ASP A 217 14.64 -12.69 8.28
N HIS A 218 13.77 -13.68 8.13
CA HIS A 218 12.51 -13.49 7.39
C HIS A 218 11.61 -12.41 8.02
N ALA A 219 11.53 -12.33 9.35
CA ALA A 219 10.78 -11.29 10.03
C ALA A 219 11.36 -9.89 9.73
N ILE A 220 12.67 -9.70 9.92
CA ILE A 220 13.35 -8.41 9.75
C ILE A 220 13.39 -7.99 8.28
N THR A 221 13.80 -8.89 7.39
CA THR A 221 14.09 -8.62 5.98
C THR A 221 12.82 -8.58 5.11
N HIS A 222 11.73 -9.25 5.51
CA HIS A 222 10.49 -9.33 4.70
C HIS A 222 9.19 -8.98 5.43
N ALA A 223 8.99 -9.42 6.68
CA ALA A 223 7.75 -9.12 7.39
C ALA A 223 7.66 -7.62 7.76
N LEU A 224 8.61 -7.13 8.55
CA LEU A 224 8.60 -5.75 9.07
C LEU A 224 8.80 -4.70 7.97
N SER A 225 9.70 -4.97 7.01
CA SER A 225 9.94 -4.11 5.84
C SER A 225 8.74 -4.03 4.88
N GLY A 226 7.91 -5.08 4.81
CA GLY A 226 6.65 -5.07 4.06
C GLY A 226 5.46 -4.52 4.85
N LEU A 227 5.55 -4.50 6.18
CA LEU A 227 4.57 -3.96 7.12
C LEU A 227 4.62 -2.43 7.09
N TRP A 228 5.79 -1.82 7.28
CA TRP A 228 6.01 -0.39 7.06
C TRP A 228 7.12 -0.18 6.01
N PRO A 229 6.79 -0.08 4.70
CA PRO A 229 7.75 0.10 3.62
C PRO A 229 8.26 1.55 3.51
N ASP A 230 8.68 2.11 4.64
CA ASP A 230 9.36 3.40 4.73
C ASP A 230 10.73 3.33 4.02
N PRO A 231 11.13 4.40 3.30
CA PRO A 231 12.39 4.43 2.57
C PRO A 231 13.59 4.41 3.52
N ALA A 232 14.64 3.69 3.14
CA ALA A 232 15.93 3.65 3.83
C ALA A 232 17.07 4.04 2.86
N PRO A 233 18.19 4.60 3.35
CA PRO A 233 19.41 4.76 2.56
C PRO A 233 19.90 3.43 1.95
N ARG A 234 20.63 3.48 0.83
CA ARG A 234 21.13 2.26 0.18
C ARG A 234 22.09 1.52 1.10
N GLY A 235 21.78 0.26 1.40
CA GLY A 235 22.57 -0.59 2.29
C GLY A 235 22.16 -0.50 3.77
N GLU A 236 21.28 0.43 4.15
CA GLU A 236 20.70 0.44 5.48
C GLU A 236 19.42 -0.42 5.58
N PRO A 237 19.17 -1.07 6.73
CA PRO A 237 17.91 -1.74 6.99
C PRO A 237 16.76 -0.73 7.12
N ASN A 238 15.54 -1.16 6.79
CA ASN A 238 14.32 -0.38 7.02
C ASN A 238 14.20 0.08 8.50
N PRO A 239 13.70 1.31 8.78
CA PRO A 239 13.68 1.86 10.13
C PRO A 239 12.92 1.01 11.17
N LEU A 240 11.78 0.41 10.80
CA LEU A 240 11.02 -0.50 11.67
C LEU A 240 11.84 -1.77 11.95
N SER A 241 12.35 -2.41 10.89
CA SER A 241 13.21 -3.59 10.97
C SER A 241 14.44 -3.36 11.86
N LYS A 242 15.09 -2.19 11.74
CA LYS A 242 16.26 -1.78 12.51
C LYS A 242 15.94 -1.66 14.00
N ALA A 243 14.93 -0.85 14.34
CA ALA A 243 14.55 -0.58 15.72
C ALA A 243 14.07 -1.85 16.45
N TRP A 244 13.19 -2.63 15.81
CA TRP A 244 12.62 -3.84 16.42
C TRP A 244 13.65 -4.95 16.56
N PHE A 245 14.58 -5.09 15.61
CA PHE A 245 15.69 -6.04 15.76
C PHE A 245 16.59 -5.66 16.93
N SER A 246 17.12 -4.43 16.97
CA SER A 246 17.99 -3.97 18.07
C SER A 246 17.33 -4.08 19.44
N SER A 247 16.03 -3.75 19.53
CA SER A 247 15.23 -3.93 20.73
C SER A 247 15.08 -5.41 21.13
N SER A 248 14.88 -6.32 20.16
CA SER A 248 14.79 -7.76 20.41
C SER A 248 16.10 -8.40 20.89
N LEU A 249 17.27 -7.87 20.50
CA LEU A 249 18.56 -8.30 21.05
C LEU A 249 18.62 -8.07 22.57
N CYS A 250 18.04 -6.96 23.03
CA CYS A 250 18.07 -6.54 24.43
C CYS A 250 16.97 -7.18 25.29
N MET A 251 15.96 -7.83 24.70
CA MET A 251 14.87 -8.45 25.46
C MET A 251 14.40 -9.80 24.86
N PRO A 252 14.68 -10.94 25.54
CA PRO A 252 14.32 -12.29 25.05
C PRO A 252 12.83 -12.51 24.76
N LEU A 253 11.95 -11.82 25.50
CA LEU A 253 10.50 -11.85 25.28
C LEU A 253 10.12 -11.30 23.89
N LEU A 254 10.68 -10.18 23.46
CA LEU A 254 10.43 -9.63 22.12
C LEU A 254 11.10 -10.47 21.03
N PHE A 255 12.31 -10.99 21.28
CA PHE A 255 12.97 -11.93 20.37
C PHE A 255 12.06 -13.12 20.01
N HIS A 256 11.49 -13.81 21.00
CA HIS A 256 10.60 -14.94 20.73
C HIS A 256 9.26 -14.51 20.10
N ALA A 257 8.75 -13.32 20.40
CA ALA A 257 7.56 -12.78 19.74
C ALA A 257 7.82 -12.48 18.23
N LEU A 258 8.99 -11.94 17.88
CA LEU A 258 9.39 -11.73 16.49
C LEU A 258 9.62 -13.05 15.74
N VAL A 259 10.19 -14.07 16.38
CA VAL A 259 10.37 -15.40 15.77
C VAL A 259 9.01 -16.10 15.55
N TYR A 260 8.08 -16.01 16.51
CA TYR A 260 6.70 -16.48 16.36
C TYR A 260 5.99 -15.77 15.19
N SER A 261 6.05 -14.43 15.15
CA SER A 261 5.49 -13.64 14.05
C SER A 261 6.16 -13.93 12.70
N GLY A 262 7.47 -14.19 12.70
CA GLY A 262 8.24 -14.60 11.53
C GLY A 262 7.76 -15.93 10.97
N SER A 263 7.48 -16.91 11.84
CA SER A 263 6.90 -18.21 11.44
C SER A 263 5.51 -18.04 10.84
N ASN A 264 4.62 -17.28 11.51
CA ASN A 264 3.26 -17.04 11.02
C ASN A 264 3.26 -16.36 9.64
N HIS A 265 4.08 -15.33 9.47
CA HIS A 265 4.24 -14.64 8.19
C HIS A 265 4.85 -15.56 7.11
N LEU A 266 5.84 -16.38 7.47
CA LEU A 266 6.47 -17.33 6.55
C LEU A 266 5.51 -18.42 6.07
N ASP A 267 4.64 -18.93 6.94
CA ASP A 267 3.59 -19.87 6.57
C ASP A 267 2.60 -19.23 5.59
N TYR A 268 2.16 -17.98 5.83
CA TYR A 268 1.33 -17.27 4.84
C TYR A 268 2.02 -17.14 3.49
N MET A 269 3.29 -16.74 3.49
CA MET A 269 4.11 -16.60 2.28
C MET A 269 4.39 -17.93 1.55
N ARG A 270 4.25 -19.08 2.24
CA ARG A 270 4.43 -20.43 1.68
C ARG A 270 3.12 -21.08 1.24
N TYR A 271 2.01 -20.83 1.94
CA TYR A 271 0.78 -21.63 1.86
C TYR A 271 -0.52 -20.81 1.74
N SER A 272 -0.47 -19.46 1.80
CA SER A 272 -1.64 -18.60 2.02
C SER A 272 -2.47 -18.93 3.28
N ASN A 273 -1.85 -19.62 4.24
CA ASN A 273 -2.45 -20.04 5.51
C ASN A 273 -1.41 -19.94 6.63
N ILE A 274 -1.86 -19.84 7.88
CA ILE A 274 -1.03 -19.59 9.05
C ILE A 274 -1.33 -20.66 10.10
N PHE A 275 -0.29 -21.27 10.67
CA PHE A 275 -0.42 -22.40 11.58
C PHE A 275 0.15 -22.06 12.97
N PRO A 276 -0.46 -21.13 13.74
CA PRO A 276 0.15 -20.59 14.96
C PRO A 276 0.35 -21.64 16.07
N ASN A 277 -0.38 -22.75 16.01
CA ASN A 277 -0.28 -23.89 16.92
C ASN A 277 0.58 -25.05 16.37
N ALA A 278 1.27 -24.88 15.23
CA ALA A 278 2.26 -25.86 14.78
C ALA A 278 3.47 -25.88 15.74
N THR A 279 4.18 -27.00 15.84
CA THR A 279 5.21 -27.26 16.88
C THR A 279 6.27 -26.15 17.00
N LYS A 280 6.62 -25.50 15.89
CA LYS A 280 7.67 -24.46 15.80
C LYS A 280 7.19 -23.07 16.24
N PRO A 281 6.11 -22.48 15.71
CA PRO A 281 5.55 -21.24 16.27
C PRO A 281 5.06 -21.46 17.71
N LEU A 282 4.46 -22.61 18.04
CA LEU A 282 3.91 -22.88 19.37
C LEU A 282 4.97 -22.89 20.48
N SER A 283 6.16 -23.44 20.25
CA SER A 283 7.23 -23.42 21.27
C SER A 283 7.66 -21.98 21.60
N HIS A 284 7.79 -21.12 20.59
CA HIS A 284 8.06 -19.70 20.82
C HIS A 284 6.88 -18.96 21.45
N LYS A 285 5.62 -19.24 21.04
CA LYS A 285 4.41 -18.70 21.69
C LYS A 285 4.38 -19.00 23.19
N LEU A 286 4.70 -20.24 23.59
CA LEU A 286 4.74 -20.64 25.00
C LEU A 286 5.83 -19.90 25.80
N ILE A 287 7.02 -19.72 25.23
CA ILE A 287 8.09 -18.94 25.88
C ILE A 287 7.70 -17.46 25.99
N VAL A 288 7.04 -16.88 24.98
CA VAL A 288 6.50 -15.51 25.06
C VAL A 288 5.52 -15.39 26.22
N ILE A 289 4.55 -16.30 26.37
CA ILE A 289 3.58 -16.27 27.47
C ILE A 289 4.27 -16.40 28.84
N GLN A 290 5.25 -17.30 28.98
CA GLN A 290 6.03 -17.43 30.21
C GLN A 290 6.74 -16.13 30.58
N LYS A 291 7.49 -15.54 29.64
CA LYS A 291 8.26 -14.31 29.87
C LYS A 291 7.39 -13.05 29.99
N LEU A 292 6.19 -13.09 29.43
CA LEU A 292 5.20 -12.04 29.58
C LEU A 292 4.60 -12.04 31.00
N ASN A 293 4.37 -13.21 31.60
CA ASN A 293 3.98 -13.31 33.01
C ASN A 293 5.10 -12.86 33.96
N GLU A 294 6.37 -13.18 33.64
CA GLU A 294 7.55 -12.62 34.34
C GLU A 294 7.54 -11.08 34.26
N ALA A 295 7.38 -10.50 33.07
CA ALA A 295 7.42 -9.05 32.86
C ALA A 295 6.20 -8.30 33.44
N LEU A 296 5.01 -8.91 33.44
CA LEU A 296 3.80 -8.31 34.03
C LEU A 296 3.82 -8.32 35.57
N SER A 297 4.76 -9.04 36.20
CA SER A 297 4.91 -9.09 37.66
C SER A 297 5.67 -7.88 38.25
N ASP A 298 6.43 -7.13 37.43
CA ASP A 298 7.00 -5.83 37.79
C ASP A 298 6.27 -4.72 37.01
N PRO A 299 5.53 -3.81 37.66
CA PRO A 299 4.86 -2.69 37.00
C PRO A 299 5.75 -1.87 36.06
N LYS A 300 7.07 -1.76 36.33
CA LYS A 300 8.01 -1.02 35.48
C LYS A 300 8.33 -1.77 34.18
N GLN A 301 8.43 -3.10 34.22
CA GLN A 301 8.60 -3.90 33.01
C GLN A 301 7.27 -4.01 32.25
N ALA A 302 6.15 -4.19 32.96
CA ALA A 302 4.80 -4.31 32.40
C ALA A 302 4.44 -3.15 31.45
N THR A 303 4.87 -1.92 31.77
CA THR A 303 4.61 -0.73 30.94
C THR A 303 5.50 -0.59 29.71
N ARG A 304 6.53 -1.41 29.52
CA ARG A 304 7.52 -1.23 28.43
C ARG A 304 6.92 -1.40 27.03
N ASP A 305 7.44 -0.63 26.07
CA ASP A 305 7.03 -0.74 24.67
C ASP A 305 7.22 -2.14 24.09
N GLU A 306 8.31 -2.82 24.46
CA GLU A 306 8.57 -4.17 23.97
C GLU A 306 7.58 -5.20 24.54
N VAL A 307 7.05 -4.96 25.75
CA VAL A 307 6.00 -5.78 26.38
C VAL A 307 4.66 -5.51 25.72
N ILE A 308 4.32 -4.24 25.47
CA ILE A 308 3.13 -3.84 24.69
C ILE A 308 3.16 -4.50 23.30
N LEU A 309 4.31 -4.49 22.62
CA LEU A 309 4.50 -5.14 21.32
C LEU A 309 4.36 -6.67 21.41
N ALA A 310 4.92 -7.32 22.44
CA ALA A 310 4.76 -8.76 22.64
C ALA A 310 3.28 -9.15 22.86
N ILE A 311 2.53 -8.40 23.66
CA ILE A 311 1.08 -8.58 23.84
C ILE A 311 0.36 -8.37 22.50
N LEU A 312 0.70 -7.32 21.74
CA LEU A 312 0.08 -7.01 20.46
C LEU A 312 0.33 -8.10 19.40
N ILE A 313 1.52 -8.69 19.36
CA ILE A 313 1.85 -9.82 18.47
C ILE A 313 1.01 -11.05 18.82
N LEU A 314 0.81 -11.37 20.10
CA LEU A 314 -0.12 -12.44 20.50
C LEU A 314 -1.57 -12.09 20.12
N ALA A 315 -2.04 -10.90 20.53
CA ALA A 315 -3.41 -10.41 20.32
C ALA A 315 -3.86 -10.44 18.85
N SER A 316 -2.93 -10.19 17.93
CA SER A 316 -3.18 -10.04 16.50
C SER A 316 -2.90 -11.30 15.66
N GLN A 317 -2.37 -12.39 16.25
CA GLN A 317 -1.90 -13.55 15.46
C GLN A 317 -2.42 -14.93 15.89
N GLU A 318 -3.40 -15.00 16.80
CA GLU A 318 -3.96 -16.30 17.22
C GLU A 318 -4.92 -16.94 16.21
N VAL A 319 -5.84 -16.16 15.62
CA VAL A 319 -7.00 -16.69 14.85
C VAL A 319 -7.04 -16.10 13.44
N PHE A 320 -6.49 -16.83 12.48
CA PHE A 320 -6.43 -16.43 11.07
C PHE A 320 -7.67 -16.87 10.28
N MET A 321 -8.44 -15.92 9.74
CA MET A 321 -9.73 -16.18 9.11
C MET A 321 -9.61 -16.38 7.59
N ILE A 322 -9.28 -17.60 7.15
CA ILE A 322 -9.48 -17.96 5.73
C ILE A 322 -10.98 -18.13 5.45
N LYS A 323 -11.60 -17.07 4.94
CA LYS A 323 -12.84 -17.16 4.17
C LYS A 323 -12.55 -16.81 2.72
N LYS A 324 -13.06 -17.62 1.78
CA LYS A 324 -13.06 -17.27 0.36
C LYS A 324 -14.06 -16.12 0.18
N GLY A 325 -13.55 -14.89 0.15
CA GLY A 325 -14.38 -13.69 0.06
C GLY A 325 -15.36 -13.72 -1.13
N ARG A 326 -16.51 -13.05 -0.97
CA ARG A 326 -17.38 -12.71 -2.09
C ARG A 326 -16.64 -11.78 -3.07
N ARG A 327 -17.15 -11.65 -4.29
CA ARG A 327 -16.58 -10.75 -5.31
C ARG A 327 -16.46 -9.33 -4.71
N ASN A 328 -15.27 -8.74 -4.79
CA ASN A 328 -15.13 -7.30 -4.53
C ASN A 328 -15.73 -6.56 -5.73
N PRO A 329 -16.70 -5.63 -5.55
CA PRO A 329 -17.19 -4.80 -6.65
C PRO A 329 -16.12 -3.86 -7.24
N PHE A 330 -15.11 -3.50 -6.45
CA PHE A 330 -14.04 -2.59 -6.86
C PHE A 330 -12.76 -3.35 -7.21
N ASN A 331 -12.01 -2.83 -8.19
CA ASN A 331 -10.64 -3.24 -8.48
C ASN A 331 -9.65 -2.55 -7.53
N SER A 332 -9.90 -2.67 -6.22
CA SER A 332 -9.21 -1.90 -5.17
C SER A 332 -7.68 -1.94 -5.33
N PRO A 333 -6.97 -0.80 -5.31
CA PRO A 333 -5.52 -0.74 -5.46
C PRO A 333 -4.82 -1.16 -4.17
N LEU A 334 -3.53 -1.52 -4.24
CA LEU A 334 -2.64 -1.68 -3.07
C LEU A 334 -3.20 -2.53 -1.90
N GLN A 335 -4.06 -3.52 -2.18
CA GLN A 335 -4.77 -4.36 -1.20
C GLN A 335 -3.88 -5.07 -0.19
N SER A 336 -2.62 -5.34 -0.54
CA SER A 336 -1.67 -6.01 0.34
C SER A 336 -0.70 -5.05 1.05
N LEU A 337 -0.61 -3.79 0.64
CA LEU A 337 0.29 -2.79 1.24
C LEU A 337 0.11 -2.73 2.76
N GLY A 338 1.23 -2.82 3.50
CA GLY A 338 1.24 -2.96 4.96
C GLY A 338 0.74 -4.31 5.49
N TRP A 339 0.79 -5.34 4.63
CA TRP A 339 0.25 -6.68 4.85
C TRP A 339 -1.22 -6.69 5.25
N LEU A 340 -2.02 -5.75 4.74
CA LEU A 340 -3.46 -5.63 5.04
C LEU A 340 -4.25 -6.89 4.59
N ASN A 341 -3.77 -7.59 3.56
CA ASN A 341 -4.24 -8.90 3.13
C ASN A 341 -3.93 -10.06 4.11
N VAL A 342 -3.05 -9.84 5.09
CA VAL A 342 -2.65 -10.80 6.13
C VAL A 342 -3.23 -10.36 7.46
N TYR A 343 -2.80 -9.22 7.98
CA TYR A 343 -3.20 -8.72 9.30
C TYR A 343 -4.67 -8.29 9.36
N GLY A 344 -5.26 -7.84 8.24
CA GLY A 344 -6.70 -7.60 8.13
C GLY A 344 -7.58 -8.86 8.17
N ASN A 345 -7.00 -10.07 8.08
CA ASN A 345 -7.72 -11.34 8.15
C ASN A 345 -7.62 -12.02 9.53
N PHE A 346 -6.97 -11.43 10.53
CA PHE A 346 -6.99 -11.98 11.89
C PHE A 346 -8.19 -11.47 12.70
N LYS A 347 -8.78 -12.35 13.52
CA LYS A 347 -9.66 -11.94 14.62
C LYS A 347 -8.78 -11.58 15.81
N PHE A 348 -8.79 -10.31 16.21
CA PHE A 348 -8.14 -9.85 17.44
C PHE A 348 -8.80 -10.48 18.67
N VAL A 349 -8.00 -10.88 19.67
CA VAL A 349 -8.48 -11.39 20.96
C VAL A 349 -8.84 -10.20 21.86
N PRO A 350 -10.14 -9.96 22.20
CA PRO A 350 -10.56 -8.73 22.87
C PRO A 350 -9.86 -8.46 24.20
N GLN A 351 -9.56 -9.50 24.97
CA GLN A 351 -8.86 -9.44 26.25
C GLN A 351 -7.45 -8.87 26.09
N HIS A 352 -6.74 -9.23 25.02
CA HIS A 352 -5.37 -8.77 24.76
C HIS A 352 -5.34 -7.39 24.10
N THR A 353 -6.30 -7.09 23.21
CA THR A 353 -6.51 -5.72 22.70
C THR A 353 -6.85 -4.75 23.83
N LYS A 354 -7.69 -5.16 24.79
CA LYS A 354 -7.95 -4.38 26.00
C LYS A 354 -6.69 -4.22 26.84
N ALA A 355 -5.92 -5.28 27.11
CA ALA A 355 -4.68 -5.18 27.90
C ALA A 355 -3.68 -4.18 27.28
N VAL A 356 -3.51 -4.17 25.95
CA VAL A 356 -2.73 -3.15 25.24
C VAL A 356 -3.30 -1.74 25.50
N ALA A 357 -4.61 -1.56 25.37
CA ALA A 357 -5.25 -0.26 25.57
C ALA A 357 -5.16 0.26 27.01
N ASP A 358 -5.34 -0.61 28.01
CA ASP A 358 -5.21 -0.27 29.43
C ASP A 358 -3.77 0.18 29.74
N ILE A 359 -2.74 -0.56 29.26
CA ILE A 359 -1.32 -0.21 29.48
C ILE A 359 -0.93 1.10 28.77
N VAL A 360 -1.38 1.30 27.52
CA VAL A 360 -1.15 2.57 26.78
C VAL A 360 -1.85 3.74 27.47
N THR A 361 -3.05 3.54 28.01
CA THR A 361 -3.78 4.57 28.76
C THR A 361 -3.06 4.92 30.06
N MET A 362 -2.55 3.94 30.81
CA MET A 362 -1.77 4.16 32.03
C MET A 362 -0.48 4.98 31.80
N ARG A 363 0.09 4.96 30.58
CA ARG A 363 1.24 5.80 30.20
C ARG A 363 0.88 7.23 29.76
N GLY A 364 -0.40 7.53 29.55
CA GLY A 364 -0.84 8.83 29.00
C GLY A 364 -1.11 8.82 27.49
N GLY A 365 -1.29 7.65 26.87
CA GLY A 365 -1.70 7.50 25.47
C GLY A 365 -0.57 7.26 24.48
N LEU A 366 -0.94 7.03 23.21
CA LEU A 366 -0.03 6.55 22.15
C LEU A 366 1.19 7.43 21.85
N GLU A 367 1.13 8.74 22.14
CA GLU A 367 2.24 9.67 21.90
C GLU A 367 3.37 9.53 22.93
N THR A 368 3.21 8.66 23.93
CA THR A 368 4.23 8.32 24.93
C THR A 368 5.03 7.07 24.59
N ILE A 369 4.73 6.42 23.45
CA ILE A 369 5.42 5.23 22.93
C ILE A 369 6.66 5.67 22.15
N GLU A 370 7.82 5.14 22.54
CA GLU A 370 9.14 5.51 22.01
C GLU A 370 9.62 4.49 20.95
N LEU A 371 9.26 3.21 21.09
CA LEU A 371 9.62 2.17 20.13
C LEU A 371 9.06 2.48 18.74
N HIS A 372 9.96 2.74 17.80
CA HIS A 372 9.65 3.20 16.45
C HIS A 372 8.51 2.38 15.80
N GLY A 373 7.50 3.08 15.29
CA GLY A 373 6.36 2.49 14.58
C GLY A 373 5.31 1.77 15.43
N LEU A 374 5.56 1.43 16.70
CA LEU A 374 4.60 0.69 17.52
C LEU A 374 3.26 1.45 17.66
N ALA A 375 3.31 2.74 17.97
CA ALA A 375 2.10 3.59 18.05
C ALA A 375 1.36 3.72 16.70
N ASP A 376 2.06 3.72 15.56
CA ASP A 376 1.40 3.73 14.24
C ASP A 376 0.71 2.40 13.95
N ILE A 377 1.27 1.27 14.38
CA ILE A 377 0.68 -0.06 14.22
C ILE A 377 -0.55 -0.22 15.12
N ILE A 378 -0.52 0.27 16.37
CA ILE A 378 -1.69 0.26 17.25
C ILE A 378 -2.82 1.15 16.67
N ALA A 379 -2.50 2.35 16.21
CA ALA A 379 -3.48 3.23 15.54
C ALA A 379 -4.03 2.61 14.24
N SER A 380 -3.21 1.91 13.46
CA SER A 380 -3.62 1.21 12.24
C SER A 380 -4.55 0.01 12.52
N GLY A 381 -4.30 -0.73 13.61
CA GLY A 381 -5.19 -1.79 14.09
C GLY A 381 -6.55 -1.28 14.55
N ASP A 382 -6.59 -0.13 15.22
CA ASP A 382 -7.83 0.57 15.59
C ASP A 382 -8.59 1.09 14.36
N VAL A 383 -7.92 1.76 13.42
CA VAL A 383 -8.51 2.20 12.14
C VAL A 383 -9.05 1.02 11.31
N LEU A 384 -8.37 -0.13 11.31
CA LEU A 384 -8.85 -1.38 10.72
C LEU A 384 -10.13 -1.89 11.41
N SER A 385 -10.15 -1.92 12.74
CA SER A 385 -11.31 -2.35 13.53
C SER A 385 -12.52 -1.44 13.30
N ALA A 386 -12.30 -0.13 13.36
CA ALA A 386 -13.30 0.91 13.14
C ALA A 386 -13.84 0.93 11.70
N THR A 387 -12.98 0.68 10.70
CA THR A 387 -13.40 0.48 9.30
C THR A 387 -14.32 -0.73 9.17
N ASN A 388 -13.95 -1.87 9.77
CA ASN A 388 -14.77 -3.09 9.71
C ASN A 388 -16.10 -2.99 10.48
N SER A 389 -16.16 -2.15 11.51
CA SER A 389 -17.36 -1.96 12.35
C SER A 389 -18.23 -0.76 11.92
N ILE A 390 -17.72 0.10 11.03
CA ILE A 390 -18.31 1.39 10.65
C ILE A 390 -18.57 2.26 11.89
N THR A 391 -17.53 2.42 12.70
CA THR A 391 -17.49 3.25 13.92
C THR A 391 -16.38 4.29 13.84
N LYS A 392 -16.35 5.24 14.79
CA LYS A 392 -15.17 6.09 15.01
C LYS A 392 -14.01 5.24 15.57
N PRO A 393 -12.74 5.60 15.29
CA PRO A 393 -11.57 4.98 15.94
C PRO A 393 -11.57 5.29 17.45
N GLY A 394 -11.08 4.36 18.27
CA GLY A 394 -10.98 4.54 19.72
C GLY A 394 -9.84 5.45 20.16
N TRP A 395 -8.76 5.55 19.38
CA TRP A 395 -7.62 6.41 19.68
C TRP A 395 -7.72 7.77 18.98
N PRO A 396 -7.21 8.86 19.61
CA PRO A 396 -7.04 10.14 18.93
C PRO A 396 -5.99 10.03 17.82
N LYS A 397 -6.15 10.85 16.77
CA LYS A 397 -5.18 10.95 15.67
C LYS A 397 -3.82 11.41 16.20
N LEU A 398 -2.76 10.67 15.84
CA LEU A 398 -1.38 11.00 16.22
C LEU A 398 -0.94 12.32 15.56
N ARG A 399 -0.13 13.15 16.23
CA ARG A 399 0.30 14.47 15.71
C ARG A 399 0.92 14.37 14.32
N ARG A 400 1.85 13.42 14.15
CA ARG A 400 2.52 13.11 12.88
C ARG A 400 1.59 12.70 11.73
N HIS A 401 0.37 12.23 12.02
CA HIS A 401 -0.64 11.94 10.99
C HIS A 401 -1.20 13.23 10.38
N GLY A 402 -1.19 14.36 11.10
CA GLY A 402 -1.44 15.69 10.53
C GLY A 402 -0.36 16.07 9.51
N ASP A 403 0.90 16.01 9.91
CA ASP A 403 2.05 16.37 9.06
C ASP A 403 2.09 15.54 7.76
N LEU A 404 1.78 14.24 7.86
CA LEU A 404 1.67 13.31 6.72
C LEU A 404 0.52 13.64 5.76
N ILE A 405 -0.60 14.18 6.25
CA ILE A 405 -1.71 14.64 5.41
C ILE A 405 -1.34 15.96 4.73
N THR A 406 -0.82 16.92 5.49
CA THR A 406 -0.38 18.23 4.97
C THR A 406 0.68 18.07 3.89
N THR A 407 1.69 17.23 4.13
CA THR A 407 2.75 16.94 3.14
C THR A 407 2.19 16.33 1.86
N MET A 408 1.17 15.45 1.96
CA MET A 408 0.53 14.84 0.79
C MET A 408 -0.30 15.86 -0.01
N ARG A 409 -1.08 16.72 0.67
CA ARG A 409 -1.83 17.81 0.00
C ARG A 409 -0.88 18.78 -0.71
N VAL A 410 0.20 19.20 -0.06
CA VAL A 410 1.24 20.07 -0.67
C VAL A 410 1.92 19.40 -1.87
N TRP A 411 2.26 18.11 -1.79
CA TRP A 411 2.81 17.37 -2.92
C TRP A 411 1.84 17.29 -4.10
N ALA A 412 0.54 17.08 -3.86
CA ALA A 412 -0.46 16.91 -4.91
C ALA A 412 -0.71 18.20 -5.72
N ILE A 413 -0.56 19.38 -5.11
CA ILE A 413 -0.69 20.69 -5.79
C ILE A 413 0.64 21.25 -6.34
N SER A 414 1.76 20.55 -6.11
CA SER A 414 3.08 20.98 -6.58
C SER A 414 3.37 20.51 -8.02
N PRO A 415 4.11 21.26 -8.83
CA PRO A 415 4.61 20.77 -10.12
C PRO A 415 5.40 19.45 -9.94
N PRO A 416 5.28 18.48 -10.87
CA PRO A 416 4.80 18.63 -12.25
C PRO A 416 3.30 18.37 -12.47
N TRP A 417 2.50 18.19 -11.41
CA TRP A 417 1.08 17.85 -11.57
C TRP A 417 0.27 19.02 -12.14
N PRO A 418 -0.67 18.80 -13.08
CA PRO A 418 -1.53 19.87 -13.55
C PRO A 418 -2.45 20.37 -12.43
N LEU A 419 -2.52 21.69 -12.21
CA LEU A 419 -3.45 22.34 -11.27
C LEU A 419 -4.94 22.00 -11.53
N ILE A 420 -5.24 21.40 -12.68
CA ILE A 420 -6.57 20.97 -13.13
C ILE A 420 -6.94 19.58 -12.57
N GLN A 421 -5.97 18.72 -12.19
CA GLN A 421 -6.25 17.37 -11.67
C GLN A 421 -6.53 17.33 -10.15
N VAL A 422 -7.08 18.41 -9.58
CA VAL A 422 -7.52 18.44 -8.18
C VAL A 422 -8.89 17.75 -8.08
N GLN A 423 -8.84 16.43 -7.91
CA GLN A 423 -9.99 15.63 -7.48
C GLN A 423 -10.59 16.20 -6.17
N ALA A 424 -11.87 15.96 -5.97
CA ALA A 424 -12.71 16.55 -4.93
C ALA A 424 -12.97 18.07 -5.02
N SER A 425 -12.43 18.79 -6.00
CA SER A 425 -12.70 20.23 -6.18
C SER A 425 -14.19 20.57 -6.30
N ALA A 426 -15.02 19.70 -6.92
CA ALA A 426 -16.45 19.95 -7.07
C ALA A 426 -17.25 19.94 -5.76
N PHE A 427 -16.77 19.30 -4.68
CA PHE A 427 -17.49 19.31 -3.39
C PHE A 427 -17.52 20.70 -2.73
N TRP A 428 -16.57 21.59 -3.06
CA TRP A 428 -16.54 22.95 -2.50
C TRP A 428 -17.77 23.80 -2.90
N LEU A 429 -18.41 23.47 -4.02
CA LEU A 429 -19.68 24.07 -4.45
C LEU A 429 -20.86 23.70 -3.53
N LEU A 430 -20.72 22.65 -2.71
CA LEU A 430 -21.78 22.10 -1.87
C LEU A 430 -21.80 22.69 -0.45
N LYS A 431 -20.94 23.67 -0.13
CA LYS A 431 -20.88 24.30 1.20
C LYS A 431 -22.20 24.97 1.61
N SER A 432 -22.99 25.44 0.65
CA SER A 432 -24.35 25.96 0.86
C SER A 432 -25.40 24.87 1.13
N TYR A 433 -25.07 23.59 0.92
CA TYR A 433 -25.95 22.43 1.09
C TYR A 433 -25.54 21.57 2.30
N GLY A 434 -25.03 22.21 3.36
CA GLY A 434 -24.69 21.57 4.63
C GLY A 434 -23.34 20.84 4.68
N ILE A 435 -22.54 20.88 3.61
CA ILE A 435 -21.20 20.26 3.62
C ILE A 435 -20.24 21.10 4.48
N THR A 436 -19.75 20.51 5.56
CA THR A 436 -18.86 21.17 6.54
C THR A 436 -17.41 21.25 6.04
N ASP A 437 -16.67 22.28 6.47
CA ASP A 437 -15.26 22.46 6.11
C ASP A 437 -14.39 21.24 6.51
N ALA A 438 -14.70 20.59 7.64
CA ALA A 438 -14.03 19.36 8.06
C ALA A 438 -14.24 18.19 7.07
N MET A 439 -15.40 18.11 6.40
CA MET A 439 -15.61 17.12 5.34
C MET A 439 -14.82 17.49 4.06
N LEU A 440 -14.78 18.78 3.70
CA LEU A 440 -14.03 19.27 2.54
C LEU A 440 -12.52 19.04 2.72
N GLU A 441 -11.95 19.30 3.90
CA GLU A 441 -10.55 18.98 4.22
C GLU A 441 -10.24 17.48 4.12
N VAL A 442 -11.17 16.62 4.54
CA VAL A 442 -11.04 15.15 4.37
C VAL A 442 -11.11 14.77 2.89
N PHE A 443 -12.00 15.36 2.10
CA PHE A 443 -12.16 15.05 0.68
C PHE A 443 -10.95 15.52 -0.15
N ASP A 444 -10.44 16.73 0.09
CA ASP A 444 -9.16 17.21 -0.44
C ASP A 444 -8.00 16.24 -0.11
N SER A 445 -7.97 15.73 1.13
CA SER A 445 -6.94 14.78 1.57
C SER A 445 -7.06 13.44 0.83
N ILE A 446 -8.27 12.93 0.64
CA ILE A 446 -8.54 11.71 -0.13
C ILE A 446 -8.16 11.93 -1.62
N GLY A 447 -8.47 13.09 -2.21
CA GLY A 447 -8.07 13.42 -3.58
C GLY A 447 -6.55 13.43 -3.76
N ALA A 448 -5.83 14.10 -2.86
CA ALA A 448 -4.37 14.13 -2.86
C ALA A 448 -3.74 12.73 -2.72
N LEU A 449 -4.30 11.88 -1.86
CA LEU A 449 -3.87 10.48 -1.74
C LEU A 449 -4.23 9.66 -3.00
N THR A 450 -5.40 9.89 -3.59
CA THR A 450 -5.85 9.14 -4.78
C THR A 450 -4.96 9.44 -5.98
N LEU A 451 -4.53 10.69 -6.16
CA LEU A 451 -3.47 11.07 -7.10
C LEU A 451 -2.15 10.35 -6.78
N ALA A 452 -1.73 10.27 -5.51
CA ALA A 452 -0.51 9.55 -5.11
C ALA A 452 -0.57 8.04 -5.41
N ILE A 453 -1.74 7.44 -5.25
CA ILE A 453 -2.01 6.03 -5.60
C ILE A 453 -1.96 5.85 -7.12
N ASP A 454 -2.64 6.70 -7.91
CA ASP A 454 -2.64 6.61 -9.38
C ASP A 454 -1.24 6.79 -9.98
N VAL A 455 -0.52 7.85 -9.57
CA VAL A 455 0.86 8.12 -9.98
C VAL A 455 1.78 6.93 -9.67
N HIS A 456 1.60 6.29 -8.51
CA HIS A 456 2.33 5.07 -8.15
C HIS A 456 1.96 3.86 -9.04
N LEU A 457 0.66 3.59 -9.25
CA LEU A 457 0.19 2.46 -10.07
C LEU A 457 0.63 2.57 -11.55
N GLN A 458 0.70 3.80 -12.08
CA GLN A 458 1.18 4.09 -13.42
C GLN A 458 2.71 4.08 -13.53
N GLY A 459 3.45 3.95 -12.42
CA GLY A 459 4.92 3.97 -12.40
C GLY A 459 5.52 5.30 -12.83
N LYS A 460 4.77 6.41 -12.68
CA LYS A 460 5.21 7.76 -13.05
C LYS A 460 6.39 8.22 -12.16
N PRO A 461 7.35 9.00 -12.70
CA PRO A 461 8.38 9.66 -11.89
C PRO A 461 7.74 10.68 -10.92
N CYS A 462 8.49 11.08 -9.88
CA CYS A 462 8.04 12.02 -8.83
C CYS A 462 6.88 11.52 -7.92
N GLY A 463 6.43 10.27 -8.10
CA GLY A 463 5.47 9.62 -7.20
C GLY A 463 5.97 9.40 -5.78
N GLN A 464 5.03 9.30 -4.84
CA GLN A 464 5.32 9.09 -3.41
C GLN A 464 5.82 7.67 -3.09
N HIS A 465 6.62 7.55 -2.02
CA HIS A 465 7.07 6.26 -1.51
C HIS A 465 5.92 5.47 -0.88
N LEU A 466 5.98 4.13 -0.97
CA LEU A 466 4.93 3.25 -0.44
C LEU A 466 4.73 3.39 1.07
N GLY A 467 5.78 3.65 1.86
CA GLY A 467 5.67 3.97 3.28
C GLY A 467 4.85 5.24 3.54
N THR A 468 5.12 6.32 2.79
CA THR A 468 4.32 7.55 2.85
C THR A 468 2.86 7.29 2.51
N ILE A 469 2.59 6.59 1.40
CA ILE A 469 1.21 6.23 0.99
C ILE A 469 0.53 5.36 2.07
N HIS A 470 1.24 4.40 2.67
CA HIS A 470 0.70 3.53 3.73
C HIS A 470 0.40 4.28 5.03
N ARG A 471 1.28 5.20 5.46
CA ARG A 471 1.07 6.02 6.65
C ARG A 471 -0.06 7.03 6.41
N THR A 472 -0.02 7.78 5.31
CA THR A 472 -1.01 8.81 4.99
C THR A 472 -2.41 8.23 4.73
N ARG A 473 -2.56 7.07 4.06
CA ARG A 473 -3.88 6.44 3.90
C ARG A 473 -4.52 6.06 5.25
N THR A 474 -3.72 5.64 6.22
CA THR A 474 -4.19 5.26 7.56
C THR A 474 -4.62 6.50 8.35
N ALA A 475 -3.85 7.58 8.26
CA ALA A 475 -4.20 8.90 8.78
C ALA A 475 -5.50 9.46 8.18
N ILE A 476 -5.70 9.32 6.87
CA ILE A 476 -6.90 9.81 6.17
C ILE A 476 -8.13 8.97 6.53
N GLN A 477 -8.00 7.63 6.56
CA GLN A 477 -9.08 6.74 6.98
C GLN A 477 -9.52 7.02 8.42
N HIS A 478 -8.59 7.34 9.32
CA HIS A 478 -8.90 7.82 10.68
C HIS A 478 -9.78 9.09 10.63
N THR A 479 -9.38 10.12 9.87
CA THR A 479 -10.16 11.36 9.76
C THR A 479 -11.53 11.18 9.11
N LEU A 480 -11.63 10.29 8.11
CA LEU A 480 -12.87 9.97 7.41
C LEU A 480 -13.88 9.24 8.33
N LEU A 481 -13.42 8.26 9.11
CA LEU A 481 -14.24 7.60 10.14
C LEU A 481 -14.61 8.54 11.29
N SER A 482 -13.80 9.57 11.55
CA SER A 482 -14.02 10.56 12.60
C SER A 482 -15.04 11.65 12.23
N LEU A 483 -15.44 11.77 10.95
CA LEU A 483 -16.49 12.71 10.54
C LEU A 483 -17.81 12.40 11.28
N PRO A 484 -18.48 13.43 11.83
CA PRO A 484 -19.75 13.23 12.55
C PRO A 484 -20.85 12.71 11.61
N THR A 485 -21.87 12.04 12.16
CA THR A 485 -23.10 11.72 11.41
C THR A 485 -24.03 12.94 11.33
N GLN A 486 -25.05 12.88 10.48
CA GLN A 486 -26.11 13.90 10.47
C GLN A 486 -26.79 14.08 11.84
N ASP A 487 -27.15 12.98 12.54
CA ASP A 487 -27.73 13.03 13.89
C ASP A 487 -26.77 13.62 14.96
N GLU A 488 -25.45 13.60 14.72
CA GLU A 488 -24.44 14.22 15.60
C GLU A 488 -24.20 15.71 15.28
N LEU A 489 -24.31 16.13 14.02
CA LEU A 489 -24.25 17.54 13.63
C LEU A 489 -25.48 18.31 14.07
N HIS A 490 -26.65 17.68 13.95
CA HIS A 490 -27.94 18.26 14.32
C HIS A 490 -28.66 17.31 15.29
N PRO A 491 -28.26 17.31 16.58
CA PRO A 491 -28.95 16.59 17.64
C PRO A 491 -30.43 16.97 17.64
N ARG A 492 -31.31 15.97 17.71
CA ARG A 492 -32.76 16.13 17.53
C ARG A 492 -33.38 17.03 18.59
N THR A 493 -33.38 18.32 18.29
CA THR A 493 -33.92 19.41 19.08
C THR A 493 -35.02 20.04 18.24
N GLU A 494 -36.26 19.83 18.69
CA GLU A 494 -37.58 20.27 18.20
C GLU A 494 -37.70 20.98 16.83
N GLU A 495 -38.61 20.45 15.99
CA GLU A 495 -39.20 21.09 14.80
C GLU A 495 -38.23 21.79 13.83
N LYS A 496 -37.41 20.97 13.16
CA LYS A 496 -36.77 21.36 11.89
C LYS A 496 -37.44 20.70 10.70
N GLU A 497 -37.39 21.41 9.57
CA GLU A 497 -37.78 20.93 8.25
C GLU A 497 -36.96 19.70 7.83
N ILE A 498 -37.35 19.03 6.74
CA ILE A 498 -36.60 17.87 6.21
C ILE A 498 -35.28 18.39 5.60
N GLU A 499 -34.27 18.55 6.45
CA GLU A 499 -32.95 19.06 6.05
C GLU A 499 -32.33 18.14 5.00
N ASN A 500 -31.86 18.77 3.93
CA ASN A 500 -31.42 18.10 2.71
C ASN A 500 -30.21 17.17 3.02
N ASN A 501 -30.45 15.86 3.05
CA ASN A 501 -29.55 14.82 3.59
C ASN A 501 -28.28 14.54 2.73
N VAL A 502 -27.82 15.54 1.98
CA VAL A 502 -26.64 15.52 1.11
C VAL A 502 -25.38 15.22 1.93
N TYR A 503 -25.28 15.77 3.15
CA TYR A 503 -24.14 15.52 4.04
C TYR A 503 -23.94 14.03 4.35
N GLU A 504 -24.96 13.33 4.83
CA GLU A 504 -24.84 11.90 5.17
C GLU A 504 -24.62 11.04 3.91
N CYS A 505 -25.27 11.37 2.79
CA CYS A 505 -25.03 10.68 1.52
C CYS A 505 -23.59 10.87 1.00
N CYS A 506 -23.03 12.07 1.14
CA CYS A 506 -21.63 12.35 0.84
C CYS A 506 -20.69 11.59 1.78
N ARG A 507 -20.98 11.58 3.09
CA ARG A 507 -20.20 10.89 4.12
C ARG A 507 -20.17 9.38 3.90
N LEU A 508 -21.31 8.77 3.61
CA LEU A 508 -21.44 7.33 3.38
C LEU A 508 -20.83 6.91 2.02
N SER A 509 -20.98 7.73 0.98
CA SER A 509 -20.30 7.50 -0.31
C SER A 509 -18.78 7.64 -0.19
N ALA A 510 -18.30 8.59 0.60
CA ALA A 510 -16.88 8.73 0.91
C ALA A 510 -16.35 7.56 1.76
N LEU A 511 -17.13 7.01 2.69
CA LEU A 511 -16.79 5.77 3.43
C LEU A 511 -16.74 4.55 2.50
N ILE A 512 -17.64 4.46 1.51
CA ILE A 512 -17.57 3.45 0.44
C ILE A 512 -16.28 3.62 -0.38
N PHE A 513 -15.93 4.84 -0.79
CA PHE A 513 -14.67 5.14 -1.47
C PHE A 513 -13.45 4.83 -0.58
N GLY A 514 -13.57 5.07 0.73
CA GLY A 514 -12.57 4.73 1.74
C GLY A 514 -12.26 3.23 1.74
N VAL A 515 -13.30 2.39 1.82
CA VAL A 515 -13.19 0.93 1.76
C VAL A 515 -12.78 0.43 0.35
N ALA A 516 -13.09 1.18 -0.71
CA ALA A 516 -12.77 0.81 -2.09
C ALA A 516 -11.33 1.14 -2.51
N VAL A 517 -10.78 2.29 -2.08
CA VAL A 517 -9.56 2.90 -2.62
C VAL A 517 -8.56 3.28 -1.52
N VAL A 518 -8.98 4.00 -0.48
CA VAL A 518 -8.08 4.56 0.56
C VAL A 518 -7.50 3.46 1.43
N TYR A 519 -8.36 2.66 2.07
CA TYR A 519 -8.01 1.65 3.06
C TYR A 519 -8.73 0.33 2.76
N PRO A 520 -8.31 -0.40 1.70
CA PRO A 520 -9.04 -1.55 1.17
C PRO A 520 -8.90 -2.80 2.06
N VAL A 521 -9.74 -2.87 3.08
CA VAL A 521 -9.82 -4.00 4.02
C VAL A 521 -10.24 -5.31 3.33
N PRO A 522 -9.70 -6.47 3.74
CA PRO A 522 -10.13 -7.76 3.20
C PRO A 522 -11.57 -8.08 3.64
N ASN A 523 -12.26 -8.91 2.85
CA ASN A 523 -13.66 -9.32 3.10
C ASN A 523 -14.68 -8.18 3.20
N SER A 524 -14.39 -7.03 2.60
CA SER A 524 -15.18 -5.79 2.62
C SER A 524 -16.67 -5.90 2.24
N TYR A 525 -17.14 -7.02 1.68
CA TYR A 525 -18.53 -7.20 1.25
C TYR A 525 -19.56 -6.86 2.35
N ASN A 526 -19.32 -7.26 3.61
CA ASN A 526 -20.25 -6.96 4.72
C ASN A 526 -20.25 -5.46 5.07
N VAL A 527 -19.06 -4.86 5.17
CA VAL A 527 -18.87 -3.42 5.43
C VAL A 527 -19.56 -2.59 4.33
N LEU A 528 -19.35 -2.96 3.06
CA LEU A 528 -20.01 -2.35 1.91
C LEU A 528 -21.52 -2.60 1.93
N GLN A 529 -22.01 -3.76 2.38
CA GLN A 529 -23.45 -4.00 2.47
C GLN A 529 -24.12 -3.08 3.50
N ASP A 530 -23.53 -2.89 4.67
CA ASP A 530 -24.13 -2.04 5.70
C ASP A 530 -23.96 -0.54 5.39
N LEU A 531 -22.88 -0.14 4.72
CA LEU A 531 -22.75 1.20 4.12
C LEU A 531 -23.82 1.44 3.04
N VAL A 532 -24.03 0.48 2.13
CA VAL A 532 -25.03 0.56 1.04
C VAL A 532 -26.46 0.70 1.59
N LYS A 533 -26.82 -0.05 2.65
CA LYS A 533 -28.13 0.10 3.31
C LYS A 533 -28.31 1.49 3.94
N ARG A 534 -27.31 1.96 4.69
CA ARG A 534 -27.35 3.31 5.30
C ARG A 534 -27.48 4.38 4.20
N LEU A 535 -26.75 4.23 3.10
CA LEU A 535 -26.79 5.15 1.96
C LEU A 535 -28.14 5.10 1.23
N GLN A 536 -28.73 3.91 1.07
CA GLN A 536 -30.07 3.74 0.50
C GLN A 536 -31.13 4.47 1.34
N ILE A 537 -31.09 4.33 2.67
CA ILE A 537 -32.00 5.03 3.59
C ILE A 537 -31.78 6.55 3.49
N ALA A 538 -30.53 7.01 3.48
CA ALA A 538 -30.20 8.42 3.36
C ALA A 538 -30.65 9.01 2.01
N LEU A 539 -30.54 8.25 0.91
CA LEU A 539 -31.01 8.61 -0.44
C LEU A 539 -32.53 8.63 -0.57
N VAL A 540 -33.28 7.83 0.18
CA VAL A 540 -34.77 7.88 0.14
C VAL A 540 -35.31 9.19 0.74
N ILE A 541 -34.53 9.88 1.57
CA ILE A 541 -34.83 11.23 2.07
C ILE A 541 -34.46 12.31 1.02
N LEU A 542 -33.57 11.99 0.07
CA LEU A 542 -33.20 12.84 -1.06
C LEU A 542 -34.07 12.55 -2.29
N ASP A 543 -35.15 13.29 -2.49
CA ASP A 543 -35.90 13.20 -3.75
C ASP A 543 -35.11 13.82 -4.91
N ILE A 544 -34.39 12.95 -5.62
CA ILE A 544 -33.55 13.21 -6.80
C ILE A 544 -34.31 13.96 -7.91
N GLU A 545 -35.63 13.79 -8.03
CA GLU A 545 -36.42 14.49 -9.05
C GLU A 545 -36.68 15.97 -8.66
N THR A 546 -36.73 16.27 -7.37
CA THR A 546 -36.87 17.65 -6.84
C THR A 546 -35.55 18.37 -6.59
N CYS A 547 -34.44 17.66 -6.39
CA CYS A 547 -33.13 18.25 -6.15
C CYS A 547 -32.72 19.25 -7.26
N GLY A 548 -32.22 20.42 -6.88
CA GLY A 548 -31.75 21.43 -7.83
C GLY A 548 -30.49 21.02 -8.58
N LEU A 549 -30.28 21.60 -9.78
CA LEU A 549 -29.21 21.24 -10.73
C LEU A 549 -27.79 21.23 -10.15
N GLN A 550 -27.52 22.03 -9.10
CA GLN A 550 -26.22 22.06 -8.41
C GLN A 550 -25.87 20.75 -7.70
N LEU A 551 -26.87 19.91 -7.38
CA LEU A 551 -26.69 18.62 -6.72
C LEU A 551 -26.53 17.47 -7.70
N ASP A 552 -26.86 17.65 -8.98
CA ASP A 552 -26.94 16.54 -9.94
C ASP A 552 -25.59 15.82 -10.14
N GLY A 553 -24.47 16.56 -10.14
CA GLY A 553 -23.13 15.96 -10.22
C GLY A 553 -22.76 15.11 -9.00
N VAL A 554 -23.09 15.57 -7.78
CA VAL A 554 -22.78 14.81 -6.56
C VAL A 554 -23.75 13.64 -6.37
N LEU A 555 -25.01 13.79 -6.77
CA LEU A 555 -25.99 12.69 -6.83
C LEU A 555 -25.54 11.60 -7.82
N LEU A 556 -24.96 11.97 -8.96
CA LEU A 556 -24.37 11.03 -9.92
C LEU A 556 -23.19 10.27 -9.28
N TRP A 557 -22.29 10.96 -8.58
CA TRP A 557 -21.19 10.36 -7.84
C TRP A 557 -21.66 9.41 -6.71
N ILE A 558 -22.64 9.84 -5.92
CA ILE A 558 -23.28 9.03 -4.86
C ILE A 558 -23.91 7.75 -5.45
N LEU A 559 -24.71 7.89 -6.52
CA LEU A 559 -25.43 6.77 -7.12
C LEU A 559 -24.49 5.78 -7.80
N VAL A 560 -23.41 6.26 -8.43
CA VAL A 560 -22.41 5.39 -9.05
C VAL A 560 -21.62 4.64 -7.97
N LEU A 561 -21.06 5.29 -6.95
CA LEU A 561 -20.30 4.59 -5.91
C LEU A 561 -21.17 3.63 -5.09
N GLY A 562 -22.35 4.08 -4.66
CA GLY A 562 -23.32 3.26 -3.93
C GLY A 562 -23.79 2.07 -4.77
N GLY A 563 -24.08 2.28 -6.06
CA GLY A 563 -24.47 1.23 -6.99
C GLY A 563 -23.36 0.22 -7.24
N ILE A 564 -22.11 0.65 -7.41
CA ILE A 564 -20.94 -0.25 -7.51
C ILE A 564 -20.84 -1.10 -6.23
N ALA A 565 -20.84 -0.45 -5.07
CA ALA A 565 -20.79 -1.15 -3.78
C ALA A 565 -21.96 -2.13 -3.58
N ALA A 566 -23.12 -1.87 -4.18
CA ALA A 566 -24.30 -2.73 -4.12
C ALA A 566 -24.22 -4.00 -4.99
N LEU A 567 -23.15 -4.25 -5.76
CA LEU A 567 -23.01 -5.48 -6.55
C LEU A 567 -23.19 -6.75 -5.69
N ASP A 568 -23.93 -7.72 -6.23
CA ASP A 568 -24.36 -8.96 -5.56
C ASP A 568 -25.16 -8.72 -4.26
N LYS A 569 -25.99 -7.66 -4.21
CA LYS A 569 -26.88 -7.30 -3.08
C LYS A 569 -28.24 -6.77 -3.59
N PRO A 570 -29.36 -6.94 -2.85
CA PRO A 570 -30.69 -6.55 -3.32
C PRO A 570 -30.85 -5.04 -3.56
N GLU A 571 -30.05 -4.21 -2.87
CA GLU A 571 -30.11 -2.75 -2.95
C GLU A 571 -29.69 -2.21 -4.34
N ARG A 572 -28.94 -2.99 -5.15
CA ARG A 572 -28.45 -2.64 -6.50
C ARG A 572 -29.54 -2.11 -7.43
N VAL A 573 -30.74 -2.68 -7.36
CA VAL A 573 -31.87 -2.32 -8.22
C VAL A 573 -32.31 -0.86 -8.00
N LEU A 574 -32.28 -0.37 -6.75
CA LEU A 574 -32.60 1.02 -6.48
C LEU A 574 -31.55 1.96 -7.08
N PHE A 575 -30.26 1.66 -6.90
CA PHE A 575 -29.18 2.49 -7.44
C PHE A 575 -29.22 2.56 -8.97
N ALA A 576 -29.44 1.44 -9.67
CA ALA A 576 -29.59 1.43 -11.13
C ALA A 576 -30.84 2.21 -11.59
N SER A 577 -31.99 2.04 -10.92
CA SER A 577 -33.22 2.77 -11.24
C SER A 577 -33.09 4.28 -11.04
N GLN A 578 -32.52 4.72 -9.92
CA GLN A 578 -32.31 6.13 -9.61
C GLN A 578 -31.23 6.76 -10.52
N LEU A 579 -30.19 6.01 -10.88
CA LEU A 579 -29.20 6.44 -11.88
C LEU A 579 -29.84 6.66 -13.25
N SER A 580 -30.75 5.78 -13.67
CA SER A 580 -31.51 5.91 -14.93
C SER A 580 -32.42 7.15 -14.94
N LYS A 581 -33.08 7.46 -13.80
CA LYS A 581 -33.85 8.70 -13.61
C LYS A 581 -32.97 9.94 -13.71
N LEU A 582 -31.86 9.98 -12.95
CA LEU A 582 -30.94 11.11 -12.92
C LEU A 582 -30.31 11.36 -14.30
N ALA A 583 -29.82 10.31 -14.97
CA ALA A 583 -29.27 10.39 -16.33
C ALA A 583 -30.23 11.06 -17.33
N ARG A 584 -31.53 10.72 -17.23
CA ARG A 584 -32.59 11.31 -18.07
C ARG A 584 -32.86 12.78 -17.75
N LYS A 585 -32.84 13.16 -16.47
CA LYS A 585 -32.97 14.55 -15.98
C LYS A 585 -31.83 15.43 -16.52
N ILE A 586 -30.59 14.97 -16.38
CA ILE A 586 -29.38 15.70 -16.79
C ILE A 586 -29.03 15.53 -18.29
N ARG A 587 -29.75 14.65 -18.99
CA ARG A 587 -29.58 14.32 -20.42
C ARG A 587 -28.22 13.73 -20.80
N ILE A 588 -27.53 13.08 -19.86
CA ILE A 588 -26.31 12.32 -20.15
C ILE A 588 -26.68 10.95 -20.73
N SER A 589 -26.13 10.64 -21.92
CA SER A 589 -26.47 9.46 -22.73
C SER A 589 -25.29 8.49 -22.93
N ASN A 590 -24.10 8.81 -22.45
CA ASN A 590 -22.89 8.04 -22.66
C ASN A 590 -22.00 8.04 -21.41
N TRP A 591 -21.23 6.97 -21.24
CA TRP A 591 -20.37 6.80 -20.06
C TRP A 591 -19.22 7.83 -19.97
N GLY A 592 -18.72 8.38 -21.10
CA GLY A 592 -17.64 9.37 -21.08
C GLY A 592 -18.02 10.62 -20.28
N ALA A 593 -19.18 11.21 -20.58
CA ALA A 593 -19.69 12.36 -19.84
C ALA A 593 -20.04 12.06 -18.36
N VAL A 594 -20.28 10.78 -18.02
CA VAL A 594 -20.38 10.33 -16.62
C VAL A 594 -18.99 10.36 -15.97
N GLU A 595 -17.99 9.75 -16.61
CA GLU A 595 -16.59 9.71 -16.15
C GLU A 595 -16.00 11.12 -15.97
N ASP A 596 -16.18 12.01 -16.96
CA ASP A 596 -15.81 13.43 -16.91
C ASP A 596 -16.40 14.15 -15.66
N THR A 597 -17.65 13.82 -15.32
CA THR A 597 -18.31 14.39 -14.13
C THR A 597 -17.73 13.80 -12.84
N LEU A 598 -17.51 12.48 -12.81
CA LEU A 598 -16.98 11.76 -11.64
C LEU A 598 -15.54 12.19 -11.29
N GLU A 599 -14.68 12.48 -12.27
CA GLU A 599 -13.30 12.92 -12.04
C GLU A 599 -13.20 14.24 -11.25
N SER A 600 -14.23 15.10 -11.29
CA SER A 600 -14.30 16.33 -10.49
C SER A 600 -14.59 16.08 -8.99
N PHE A 601 -15.11 14.90 -8.65
CA PHE A 601 -15.36 14.43 -7.29
C PHE A 601 -14.26 13.43 -6.85
N LEU A 602 -14.59 12.38 -6.09
CA LEU A 602 -13.64 11.34 -5.70
C LEU A 602 -13.78 10.12 -6.64
N TRP A 603 -12.91 10.03 -7.64
CA TRP A 603 -12.90 8.94 -8.61
C TRP A 603 -11.50 8.34 -8.78
N LEU A 604 -11.43 7.03 -9.01
CA LEU A 604 -10.22 6.37 -9.46
C LEU A 604 -10.60 5.34 -10.50
N GLU A 605 -10.43 5.67 -11.76
CA GLU A 605 -10.89 4.87 -12.91
C GLU A 605 -10.33 3.43 -12.86
N SER A 606 -9.05 3.27 -12.52
CA SER A 606 -8.40 1.96 -12.38
C SER A 606 -9.03 1.06 -11.30
N ALA A 607 -9.75 1.64 -10.32
CA ALA A 607 -10.43 0.91 -9.25
C ALA A 607 -11.96 0.82 -9.44
N CYS A 608 -12.59 1.86 -10.00
CA CYS A 608 -14.04 2.02 -10.02
C CYS A 608 -14.67 1.81 -11.41
N GLY A 609 -13.94 2.11 -12.50
CA GLY A 609 -14.45 2.18 -13.87
C GLY A 609 -15.17 0.94 -14.38
N GLN A 610 -14.60 -0.25 -14.12
CA GLN A 610 -15.24 -1.50 -14.53
C GLN A 610 -16.59 -1.71 -13.84
N GLY A 611 -16.70 -1.41 -12.54
CA GLY A 611 -17.95 -1.51 -11.80
C GLY A 611 -18.95 -0.43 -12.21
N GLY A 612 -18.46 0.78 -12.50
CA GLY A 612 -19.24 1.92 -12.95
C GLY A 612 -19.89 1.67 -14.31
N ARG A 613 -19.12 1.21 -15.30
CA ARG A 613 -19.65 0.82 -16.62
C ARG A 613 -20.69 -0.30 -16.51
N MET A 614 -20.42 -1.36 -15.71
CA MET A 614 -21.42 -2.40 -15.46
C MET A 614 -22.74 -1.84 -14.88
N LEU A 615 -22.66 -0.91 -13.92
CA LEU A 615 -23.85 -0.25 -13.35
C LEU A 615 -24.58 0.64 -14.37
N TRP A 616 -23.83 1.36 -15.20
CA TRP A 616 -24.39 2.22 -16.25
C TRP A 616 -25.11 1.41 -17.32
N ASP A 617 -24.50 0.32 -17.80
CA ASP A 617 -25.10 -0.59 -18.79
C ASP A 617 -26.40 -1.21 -18.24
N GLU A 618 -26.42 -1.62 -16.96
CA GLU A 618 -27.64 -2.08 -16.27
C GLU A 618 -28.72 -0.98 -16.18
N ALA A 619 -28.35 0.23 -15.79
CA ALA A 619 -29.27 1.37 -15.63
C ALA A 619 -29.85 1.89 -16.96
N MET A 620 -29.08 1.80 -18.05
CA MET A 620 -29.52 2.19 -19.38
C MET A 620 -30.34 1.09 -20.07
N ALA A 621 -30.02 -0.20 -19.85
CA ALA A 621 -30.85 -1.30 -20.33
C ALA A 621 -32.27 -1.26 -19.73
N GLY A 622 -32.39 -0.98 -18.42
CA GLY A 622 -33.67 -0.89 -17.70
C GLY A 622 -34.56 0.32 -18.05
N SER A 623 -34.25 1.07 -19.11
CA SER A 623 -35.08 2.18 -19.63
C SER A 623 -35.86 1.85 -20.91
N TRP A 624 -35.77 0.61 -21.39
CA TRP A 624 -36.42 0.12 -22.61
C TRP A 624 -37.54 -0.91 -22.32
N SER A 625 -38.01 -0.97 -21.07
CA SER A 625 -39.08 -1.85 -20.56
C SER A 625 -40.03 -1.06 -19.67
#